data_AF-J2TH81-F1
#
_entry.id   AF-J2TH81-F1
#
_cell.length_a   1.000
_cell.length_b   1.000
_cell.length_c   1.000
_cell.angle_alpha   90.00
_cell.angle_beta   90.00
_cell.angle_gamma   90.00
#
_symmetry.space_group_name_H-M   'P 1'
#
loop_
_entity.id
_entity.type
_entity.pdbx_description
1 polymer ?
#
loop_
_entity_poly.entity_id
_entity_poly.type
_entity_poly.pdbx_seq_one_letter_code
_entity_poly.pdbx_strand_id
1 'polypeptide(L)'
;MKPTALPSNVSPLAPALAGKIVEMIRRDWLPEGHRLTEQVLCDELGVSRSPVRKALQYLAATGVVRSEPNKGFQVAKSSKDLGSMVLPEAADSDEAVYMQIADDRVAEKLGTDIAETDLMQRYGSTRTQIQRVLNRMSREGVVERKAGRGWVFLPLMSTAESYRESYRFRMIIEPAAIIEPGYEVDLVELDKCYREQVELLSGGIEKWTRSELFRPGVHLHETIIAGSGNRLLLDALRKVNQLRRLMEYRSKLDRSHMRLQCEEHLVLIDLLRRNERVEASHFLREHLNGAKTRKAGPDSKAGAKLKRA
;
A
#
# COMPACT_ATOMS: atom_id res chain seq x y z
N MET A 1 -12.65 38.86 -0.26
CA MET A 1 -13.64 38.04 -1.00
C MET A 1 -14.21 37.00 -0.04
N LYS A 2 -15.54 36.88 0.04
CA LYS A 2 -16.20 35.88 0.90
C LYS A 2 -15.90 34.45 0.40
N PRO A 3 -15.72 33.45 1.28
CA PRO A 3 -15.64 32.06 0.85
C PRO A 3 -17.00 31.65 0.27
N THR A 4 -17.02 31.28 -1.01
CA THR A 4 -18.20 30.75 -1.68
C THR A 4 -18.55 29.41 -1.05
N ALA A 5 -19.73 29.31 -0.44
CA ALA A 5 -20.24 28.07 0.14
C ALA A 5 -20.38 27.00 -0.95
N LEU A 6 -19.87 25.80 -0.67
CA LEU A 6 -19.99 24.63 -1.55
C LEU A 6 -21.46 24.23 -1.71
N PRO A 7 -21.96 23.97 -2.93
CA PRO A 7 -23.32 23.52 -3.14
C PRO A 7 -23.54 22.14 -2.51
N SER A 8 -24.55 22.04 -1.66
CA SER A 8 -24.92 20.93 -0.76
C SER A 8 -25.53 19.71 -1.46
N ASN A 9 -25.05 19.33 -2.65
CA ASN A 9 -25.50 18.11 -3.33
C ASN A 9 -24.40 17.41 -4.14
N VAL A 10 -23.23 17.24 -3.52
CA VAL A 10 -22.13 16.48 -4.11
C VAL A 10 -22.42 14.99 -3.93
N SER A 11 -22.78 14.32 -5.03
CA SER A 11 -22.88 12.85 -5.09
C SER A 11 -21.60 12.23 -4.50
N PRO A 12 -21.71 11.20 -3.62
CA PRO A 12 -20.59 10.61 -2.87
C PRO A 12 -19.46 10.04 -3.76
N LEU A 13 -19.70 9.92 -5.06
CA LEU A 13 -18.72 9.51 -6.06
C LEU A 13 -17.61 10.54 -6.33
N ALA A 14 -17.89 11.84 -6.21
CA ALA A 14 -16.92 12.88 -6.62
C ALA A 14 -15.69 12.97 -5.68
N PRO A 15 -15.84 12.90 -4.33
CA PRO A 15 -14.70 12.84 -3.42
C PRO A 15 -13.86 11.57 -3.57
N ALA A 16 -14.50 10.41 -3.80
CA ALA A 16 -13.79 9.14 -4.01
C ALA A 16 -12.96 9.13 -5.30
N LEU A 17 -13.52 9.66 -6.40
CA LEU A 17 -12.79 9.85 -7.66
C LEU A 17 -11.67 10.87 -7.52
N ALA A 18 -11.88 11.95 -6.76
CA ALA A 18 -10.85 12.93 -6.47
C ALA A 18 -9.65 12.28 -5.76
N GLY A 19 -9.89 11.42 -4.76
CA GLY A 19 -8.83 10.64 -4.10
C GLY A 19 -7.99 9.81 -5.08
N LYS A 20 -8.64 9.08 -6.00
CA LYS A 20 -7.93 8.28 -7.02
C LYS A 20 -7.10 9.13 -7.98
N ILE A 21 -7.60 10.31 -8.37
CA ILE A 21 -6.84 11.24 -9.21
C ILE A 21 -5.61 11.76 -8.46
N VAL A 22 -5.72 12.04 -7.16
CA VAL A 22 -4.55 12.43 -6.33
C VAL A 22 -3.56 11.29 -6.23
N GLU A 23 -4.01 10.06 -6.00
CA GLU A 23 -3.16 8.86 -5.95
C GLU A 23 -2.42 8.68 -7.28
N MET A 24 -3.09 8.85 -8.42
CA MET A 24 -2.48 8.82 -9.75
C MET A 24 -1.41 9.90 -9.93
N ILE A 25 -1.71 11.15 -9.55
CA ILE A 25 -0.74 12.27 -9.60
C ILE A 25 0.52 11.95 -8.76
N ARG A 26 0.34 11.34 -7.58
CA ARG A 26 1.45 10.90 -6.71
C ARG A 26 2.24 9.75 -7.33
N ARG A 27 1.54 8.68 -7.71
CA ARG A 27 2.12 7.46 -8.32
C ARG A 27 2.95 7.80 -9.56
N ASP A 28 2.42 8.67 -10.41
CA ASP A 28 3.00 8.99 -11.72
C ASP A 28 3.89 10.25 -11.69
N TRP A 29 4.14 10.82 -10.50
CA TRP A 29 5.03 11.98 -10.30
C TRP A 29 4.70 13.18 -11.19
N LEU A 30 3.41 13.45 -11.40
CA LEU A 30 3.00 14.51 -12.33
C LEU A 30 3.41 15.88 -11.77
N PRO A 31 4.22 16.68 -12.50
CA PRO A 31 4.74 17.94 -12.00
C PRO A 31 3.65 19.01 -11.93
N GLU A 32 3.91 20.08 -11.17
CA GLU A 32 3.06 21.28 -11.20
C GLU A 32 2.96 21.81 -12.64
N GLY A 33 1.76 22.18 -13.06
CA GLY A 33 1.44 22.60 -14.43
C GLY A 33 1.16 21.45 -15.39
N HIS A 34 1.34 20.18 -14.99
CA HIS A 34 0.96 19.05 -15.82
C HIS A 34 -0.54 19.09 -16.15
N ARG A 35 -0.89 18.94 -17.43
CA ARG A 35 -2.27 19.04 -17.91
C ARG A 35 -3.02 17.73 -17.67
N LEU A 36 -4.10 17.80 -16.89
CA LEU A 36 -4.99 16.68 -16.66
C LEU A 36 -6.17 16.77 -17.64
N THR A 37 -6.24 15.84 -18.59
CA THR A 37 -7.36 15.78 -19.52
C THR A 37 -8.45 14.85 -18.99
N GLU A 38 -9.71 15.25 -19.14
CA GLU A 38 -10.86 14.41 -18.73
C GLU A 38 -10.82 13.05 -19.42
N GLN A 39 -10.36 13.00 -20.67
CA GLN A 39 -10.27 11.76 -21.45
C GLN A 39 -9.29 10.76 -20.85
N VAL A 40 -8.04 11.18 -20.56
CA VAL A 40 -7.03 10.31 -19.94
C VAL A 40 -7.52 9.78 -18.59
N LEU A 41 -8.16 10.64 -17.79
CA LEU A 41 -8.71 10.23 -16.49
C LEU A 41 -9.92 9.29 -16.63
N CYS A 42 -10.75 9.47 -17.64
CA CYS A 42 -11.83 8.53 -17.94
C CYS A 42 -11.29 7.15 -18.30
N ASP A 43 -10.26 7.11 -19.14
CA ASP A 43 -9.66 5.88 -19.63
C ASP A 43 -8.94 5.13 -18.49
N GLU A 44 -8.16 5.84 -17.67
CA GLU A 44 -7.42 5.27 -16.54
C GLU A 44 -8.36 4.80 -15.40
N LEU A 45 -9.43 5.56 -15.12
CA LEU A 45 -10.32 5.29 -13.98
C LEU A 45 -11.56 4.47 -14.34
N GLY A 46 -11.78 4.21 -15.64
CA GLY A 46 -12.91 3.42 -16.15
C GLY A 46 -14.28 4.05 -15.89
N VAL A 47 -14.38 5.38 -15.94
CA VAL A 47 -15.61 6.14 -15.63
C VAL A 47 -15.97 7.16 -16.71
N SER A 48 -17.23 7.61 -16.74
CA SER A 48 -17.68 8.62 -17.70
C SER A 48 -17.16 10.04 -17.37
N ARG A 49 -17.21 10.96 -18.34
CA ARG A 49 -16.66 12.32 -18.19
C ARG A 49 -17.32 13.16 -17.10
N SER A 50 -18.63 13.00 -16.89
CA SER A 50 -19.40 13.77 -15.89
C SER A 50 -18.86 13.59 -14.44
N PRO A 51 -18.66 12.37 -13.93
CA PRO A 51 -18.06 12.18 -12.60
C PRO A 51 -16.57 12.58 -12.53
N VAL A 52 -15.77 12.39 -13.58
CA VAL A 52 -14.38 12.89 -13.65
C VAL A 52 -14.33 14.41 -13.54
N ARG A 53 -15.18 15.11 -14.30
CA ARG A 53 -15.28 16.57 -14.26
C ARG A 53 -15.68 17.08 -12.89
N LYS A 54 -16.63 16.43 -12.22
CA LYS A 54 -17.03 16.77 -10.84
C LYS A 54 -15.87 16.56 -9.85
N ALA A 55 -15.11 15.48 -9.99
CA ALA A 55 -13.92 15.24 -9.18
C ALA A 55 -12.83 16.29 -9.43
N LEU A 56 -12.56 16.67 -10.67
CA LEU A 56 -11.63 17.74 -11.02
C LEU A 56 -12.08 19.11 -10.48
N GLN A 57 -13.37 19.42 -10.51
CA GLN A 57 -13.93 20.62 -9.91
C GLN A 57 -13.77 20.62 -8.38
N TYR A 58 -13.99 19.47 -7.75
CA TYR A 58 -13.75 19.31 -6.31
C TYR A 58 -12.27 19.49 -5.97
N LEU A 59 -11.36 18.89 -6.74
CA LEU A 59 -9.92 19.08 -6.60
C LEU A 59 -9.47 20.52 -6.87
N ALA A 60 -10.17 21.24 -7.75
CA ALA A 60 -9.90 22.65 -8.00
C ALA A 60 -10.29 23.52 -6.80
N ALA A 61 -11.44 23.21 -6.18
CA ALA A 61 -11.88 23.88 -4.96
C ALA A 61 -10.96 23.60 -3.76
N THR A 62 -10.32 22.44 -3.70
CA THR A 62 -9.34 22.09 -2.66
C THR A 62 -7.91 22.54 -3.01
N GLY A 63 -7.68 23.11 -4.20
CA GLY A 63 -6.38 23.63 -4.63
C GLY A 63 -5.35 22.57 -5.01
N VAL A 64 -5.79 21.33 -5.30
CA VAL A 64 -4.94 20.25 -5.83
C VAL A 64 -4.67 20.44 -7.32
N VAL A 65 -5.69 20.90 -8.05
CA VAL A 65 -5.60 21.28 -9.46
C VAL A 65 -6.03 22.74 -9.62
N ARG A 66 -5.64 23.39 -10.71
CA ARG A 66 -6.16 24.69 -11.13
C ARG A 66 -6.99 24.50 -12.39
N SER A 67 -8.13 25.17 -12.44
CA SER A 67 -8.96 25.26 -13.65
C SER A 67 -8.62 26.55 -14.37
N GLU A 68 -8.13 26.46 -15.60
CA GLU A 68 -7.89 27.62 -16.47
C GLU A 68 -8.98 27.71 -17.54
N PRO A 69 -9.65 28.86 -17.69
CA PRO A 69 -10.64 29.06 -18.76
C PRO A 69 -10.05 28.69 -20.12
N ASN A 70 -10.76 27.85 -20.88
CA ASN A 70 -10.37 27.35 -22.21
C ASN A 70 -9.08 26.49 -22.28
N LYS A 71 -8.42 26.19 -21.15
CA LYS A 71 -7.22 25.34 -21.11
C LYS A 71 -7.40 24.02 -20.35
N GLY A 72 -8.45 23.92 -19.53
CA GLY A 72 -8.79 22.72 -18.77
C GLY A 72 -8.15 22.71 -17.38
N PHE A 73 -7.88 21.51 -16.85
CA PHE A 73 -7.30 21.34 -15.51
C PHE A 73 -5.80 21.09 -15.57
N GLN A 74 -5.05 21.69 -14.66
CA GLN A 74 -3.62 21.47 -14.49
C GLN A 74 -3.30 21.18 -13.02
N VAL A 75 -2.29 20.36 -12.76
CA VAL A 75 -1.78 20.11 -11.41
C VAL A 75 -1.33 21.45 -10.80
N ALA A 76 -1.88 21.85 -9.66
CA ALA A 76 -1.57 23.13 -9.01
C ALA A 76 -0.60 23.00 -7.85
N LYS A 77 -0.35 21.78 -7.40
CA LYS A 77 0.60 21.44 -6.33
C LYS A 77 1.46 20.28 -6.81
N SER A 78 2.78 20.37 -6.60
CA SER A 78 3.69 19.27 -6.91
C SER A 78 3.28 18.00 -6.15
N SER A 79 3.70 16.82 -6.61
CA SER A 79 3.49 15.55 -5.89
C SER A 79 3.93 15.66 -4.41
N LYS A 80 5.03 16.38 -4.16
CA LYS A 80 5.57 16.67 -2.82
C LYS A 80 4.63 17.49 -1.93
N ASP A 81 3.92 18.47 -2.48
CA ASP A 81 2.97 19.31 -1.74
C ASP A 81 1.60 18.64 -1.56
N LEU A 82 1.24 17.76 -2.50
CA LEU A 82 0.05 16.92 -2.43
C LEU A 82 0.15 15.84 -1.35
N GLY A 83 1.37 15.43 -0.96
CA GLY A 83 1.60 14.54 0.18
C GLY A 83 0.99 15.06 1.49
N SER A 84 0.64 16.36 1.57
CA SER A 84 0.02 16.97 2.74
C SER A 84 -1.51 16.91 2.82
N MET A 85 -2.20 16.61 1.72
CA MET A 85 -3.65 16.71 1.65
C MET A 85 -4.29 15.34 1.90
N VAL A 86 -5.00 15.24 3.03
CA VAL A 86 -5.97 14.17 3.31
C VAL A 86 -7.31 14.68 2.79
N LEU A 87 -7.79 14.14 1.66
CA LEU A 87 -9.20 14.28 1.35
C LEU A 87 -9.97 13.41 2.34
N PRO A 88 -11.09 13.87 2.94
CA PRO A 88 -11.85 13.04 3.85
C PRO A 88 -12.21 11.74 3.14
N GLU A 89 -11.70 10.62 3.64
CA GLU A 89 -12.24 9.32 3.28
C GLU A 89 -13.71 9.39 3.68
N ALA A 90 -14.61 9.34 2.70
CA ALA A 90 -16.00 9.09 3.02
C ALA A 90 -16.03 7.83 3.89
N ALA A 91 -16.84 7.80 4.95
CA ALA A 91 -17.05 6.58 5.73
C ALA A 91 -17.53 5.40 4.85
N ASP A 92 -18.04 5.71 3.65
CA ASP A 92 -18.38 4.82 2.54
C ASP A 92 -17.22 4.58 1.53
N SER A 93 -15.96 4.81 1.89
CA SER A 93 -14.85 4.53 0.98
C SER A 93 -14.63 3.02 0.82
N ASP A 94 -14.18 2.59 -0.36
CA ASP A 94 -13.81 1.18 -0.59
C ASP A 94 -12.72 0.72 0.41
N GLU A 95 -11.84 1.64 0.84
CA GLU A 95 -10.78 1.39 1.83
C GLU A 95 -11.35 1.11 3.23
N ALA A 96 -12.32 1.91 3.68
CA ALA A 96 -12.96 1.72 4.98
C ALA A 96 -13.67 0.36 5.05
N VAL A 97 -14.42 0.00 4.01
CA VAL A 97 -15.10 -1.30 3.91
C VAL A 97 -14.10 -2.45 3.83
N TYR A 98 -13.04 -2.30 3.04
CA TYR A 98 -11.95 -3.29 2.96
C TYR A 98 -11.37 -3.57 4.35
N MET A 99 -11.05 -2.51 5.10
CA MET A 99 -10.45 -2.63 6.43
C MET A 99 -11.40 -3.26 7.45
N GLN A 100 -12.69 -2.93 7.40
CA GLN A 100 -13.70 -3.56 8.25
C GLN A 100 -13.84 -5.06 7.98
N ILE A 101 -13.88 -5.48 6.71
CA ILE A 101 -13.93 -6.90 6.33
C ILE A 101 -12.67 -7.63 6.80
N ALA A 102 -11.50 -7.04 6.58
CA ALA A 102 -10.21 -7.58 7.03
C ALA A 102 -10.18 -7.77 8.55
N ASP A 103 -10.59 -6.76 9.31
CA ASP A 103 -10.60 -6.81 10.77
C ASP A 103 -11.57 -7.84 11.33
N ASP A 104 -12.77 -7.92 10.76
CA ASP A 104 -13.76 -8.91 11.16
C ASP A 104 -13.34 -10.34 10.79
N ARG A 105 -12.61 -10.53 9.68
CA ARG A 105 -12.08 -11.86 9.31
C ARG A 105 -10.99 -12.33 10.26
N VAL A 106 -10.05 -11.46 10.63
CA VAL A 106 -8.97 -11.81 11.58
C VAL A 106 -9.51 -11.94 13.01
N ALA A 107 -10.53 -11.17 13.37
CA ALA A 107 -11.26 -11.35 14.63
C ALA A 107 -12.21 -12.58 14.63
N GLU A 108 -12.15 -13.41 13.58
CA GLU A 108 -12.95 -14.62 13.41
C GLU A 108 -14.48 -14.41 13.46
N LYS A 109 -14.94 -13.18 13.19
CA LYS A 109 -16.37 -12.84 13.11
C LYS A 109 -16.96 -13.08 11.73
N LEU A 110 -16.12 -13.34 10.72
CA LEU A 110 -16.51 -13.80 9.39
C LEU A 110 -16.02 -15.24 9.21
N GLY A 111 -16.89 -16.09 8.66
CA GLY A 111 -16.51 -17.43 8.26
C GLY A 111 -15.51 -17.43 7.11
N THR A 112 -15.00 -18.62 6.77
CA THR A 112 -14.14 -18.82 5.59
C THR A 112 -14.89 -18.53 4.30
N ASP A 113 -16.16 -18.90 4.23
CA ASP A 113 -17.01 -18.74 3.07
C ASP A 113 -17.95 -17.56 3.27
N ILE A 114 -18.02 -16.66 2.28
CA ILE A 114 -18.82 -15.44 2.36
C ILE A 114 -19.64 -15.22 1.10
N ALA A 115 -20.90 -14.82 1.27
CA ALA A 115 -21.73 -14.32 0.19
C ALA A 115 -21.66 -12.79 0.12
N GLU A 116 -21.72 -12.24 -1.09
CA GLU A 116 -21.74 -10.77 -1.30
C GLU A 116 -22.93 -10.13 -0.58
N THR A 117 -24.08 -10.81 -0.53
CA THR A 117 -25.29 -10.33 0.14
C THR A 117 -25.10 -10.13 1.63
N ASP A 118 -24.34 -11.01 2.28
CA ASP A 118 -24.11 -10.95 3.72
C ASP A 118 -23.21 -9.78 4.06
N LEU A 119 -22.19 -9.53 3.24
CA LEU A 119 -21.31 -8.37 3.37
C LEU A 119 -22.05 -7.06 3.10
N MET A 120 -22.92 -7.02 2.08
CA MET A 120 -23.76 -5.85 1.80
C MET A 120 -24.62 -5.50 3.02
N GLN A 121 -25.30 -6.49 3.61
CA GLN A 121 -26.14 -6.27 4.79
C GLN A 121 -25.33 -5.86 6.02
N ARG A 122 -24.20 -6.53 6.27
CA ARG A 122 -23.38 -6.31 7.46
C ARG A 122 -22.68 -4.95 7.47
N TYR A 123 -22.17 -4.52 6.32
CA TYR A 123 -21.40 -3.27 6.19
C TYR A 123 -22.20 -2.13 5.58
N GLY A 124 -23.52 -2.28 5.41
CA GLY A 124 -24.39 -1.24 4.82
C GLY A 124 -23.97 -0.82 3.41
N SER A 125 -23.23 -1.67 2.70
CA SER A 125 -22.52 -1.33 1.46
C SER A 125 -23.31 -1.76 0.22
N THR A 126 -23.14 -1.03 -0.88
CA THR A 126 -23.79 -1.41 -2.15
C THR A 126 -23.15 -2.67 -2.76
N ARG A 127 -23.90 -3.40 -3.61
CA ARG A 127 -23.34 -4.56 -4.34
C ARG A 127 -22.09 -4.20 -5.13
N THR A 128 -22.12 -3.08 -5.85
CA THR A 128 -20.99 -2.61 -6.66
C THR A 128 -19.76 -2.34 -5.80
N GLN A 129 -19.94 -1.74 -4.62
CA GLN A 129 -18.85 -1.48 -3.68
C GLN A 129 -18.26 -2.78 -3.14
N ILE A 130 -19.09 -3.71 -2.65
CA ILE A 130 -18.63 -5.03 -2.20
C ILE A 130 -17.88 -5.77 -3.30
N GLN A 131 -18.36 -5.72 -4.55
CA GLN A 131 -17.67 -6.32 -5.68
C GLN A 131 -16.32 -5.68 -5.94
N ARG A 132 -16.19 -4.35 -5.89
CA ARG A 132 -14.88 -3.68 -6.03
C ARG A 132 -13.92 -4.09 -4.93
N VAL A 133 -14.39 -4.12 -3.67
CA VAL A 133 -13.57 -4.50 -2.51
C VAL A 133 -13.13 -5.96 -2.59
N LEU A 134 -14.03 -6.89 -2.91
CA LEU A 134 -13.70 -8.31 -3.03
C LEU A 134 -12.79 -8.61 -4.22
N ASN A 135 -12.98 -7.93 -5.36
CA ASN A 135 -12.07 -8.05 -6.49
C ASN A 135 -10.67 -7.54 -6.14
N ARG A 136 -10.57 -6.45 -5.38
CA ARG A 136 -9.28 -5.96 -4.86
C ARG A 136 -8.67 -6.98 -3.89
N MET A 137 -9.42 -7.43 -2.89
CA MET A 137 -8.98 -8.49 -1.97
C MET A 137 -8.52 -9.74 -2.71
N SER A 138 -9.16 -10.07 -3.84
CA SER A 138 -8.77 -11.24 -4.62
C SER A 138 -7.46 -11.06 -5.38
N ARG A 139 -7.26 -9.90 -6.00
CA ARG A 139 -5.96 -9.54 -6.61
C ARG A 139 -4.84 -9.51 -5.58
N GLU A 140 -5.16 -9.14 -4.35
CA GLU A 140 -4.22 -9.10 -3.22
C GLU A 140 -4.04 -10.48 -2.54
N GLY A 141 -4.74 -11.53 -2.98
CA GLY A 141 -4.60 -12.89 -2.46
C GLY A 141 -5.25 -13.12 -1.09
N VAL A 142 -6.22 -12.28 -0.72
CA VAL A 142 -6.97 -12.37 0.54
C VAL A 142 -8.20 -13.26 0.40
N VAL A 143 -8.89 -13.18 -0.75
CA VAL A 143 -10.04 -14.01 -1.09
C VAL A 143 -9.89 -14.64 -2.46
N GLU A 144 -10.58 -15.74 -2.70
CA GLU A 144 -10.74 -16.34 -4.01
C GLU A 144 -12.22 -16.48 -4.36
N ARG A 145 -12.54 -16.34 -5.65
CA ARG A 145 -13.90 -16.54 -6.12
C ARG A 145 -14.17 -18.04 -6.22
N LYS A 146 -15.28 -18.49 -5.64
CA LYS A 146 -15.69 -19.90 -5.80
C LYS A 146 -16.11 -20.18 -7.24
N ALA A 147 -16.02 -21.45 -7.65
CA ALA A 147 -16.55 -21.94 -8.92
C ALA A 147 -18.08 -21.73 -9.07
N GLY A 148 -18.79 -21.40 -7.99
CA GLY A 148 -20.21 -21.05 -7.95
C GLY A 148 -20.46 -19.61 -7.48
N ARG A 149 -21.50 -19.42 -6.65
CA ARG A 149 -21.76 -18.11 -6.01
C ARG A 149 -20.96 -17.98 -4.70
N GLY A 150 -20.36 -16.81 -4.50
CA GLY A 150 -19.66 -16.45 -3.27
C GLY A 150 -18.14 -16.47 -3.39
N TRP A 151 -17.51 -16.17 -2.26
CA TRP A 151 -16.08 -15.99 -2.12
C TRP A 151 -15.58 -16.82 -0.94
N VAL A 152 -14.30 -17.18 -0.97
CA VAL A 152 -13.63 -17.88 0.13
C VAL A 152 -12.41 -17.09 0.56
N PHE A 153 -12.24 -16.88 1.86
CA PHE A 153 -11.00 -16.34 2.41
C PHE A 153 -9.90 -17.39 2.32
N LEU A 154 -8.77 -17.00 1.75
CA LEU A 154 -7.59 -17.84 1.74
C LEU A 154 -6.99 -17.94 3.15
N PRO A 155 -6.22 -19.00 3.46
CA PRO A 155 -5.54 -19.14 4.73
C PRO A 155 -4.68 -17.90 5.01
N LEU A 156 -4.99 -17.22 6.11
CA LEU A 156 -4.28 -16.01 6.53
C LEU A 156 -3.12 -16.41 7.44
N MET A 157 -2.01 -15.70 7.33
CA MET A 157 -1.09 -15.62 8.47
C MET A 157 -1.81 -14.77 9.52
N SER A 158 -2.53 -15.40 10.45
CA SER A 158 -3.25 -14.70 11.52
C SER A 158 -2.55 -14.79 12.86
N THR A 159 -1.53 -15.66 12.97
CA THR A 159 -0.77 -15.89 14.20
C THR A 159 0.55 -15.13 14.20
N ALA A 160 1.02 -14.79 15.40
CA ALA A 160 2.35 -14.20 15.58
C ALA A 160 3.46 -15.13 15.05
N GLU A 161 3.28 -16.45 15.13
CA GLU A 161 4.29 -17.41 14.66
C GLU A 161 4.37 -17.47 13.15
N SER A 162 3.24 -17.57 12.44
CA SER A 162 3.24 -17.51 10.96
C SER A 162 3.85 -16.21 10.44
N TYR A 163 3.67 -15.12 11.20
CA TYR A 163 4.33 -13.86 10.89
C TYR A 163 5.84 -13.89 11.12
N ARG A 164 6.34 -14.55 12.18
CA ARG A 164 7.78 -14.78 12.39
C ARG A 164 8.38 -15.65 11.29
N GLU A 165 7.68 -16.71 10.89
CA GLU A 165 8.06 -17.59 9.79
C GLU A 165 8.24 -16.78 8.50
N SER A 166 7.33 -15.83 8.23
CA SER A 166 7.45 -14.93 7.07
C SER A 166 8.75 -14.11 7.09
N TYR A 167 9.14 -13.55 8.24
CA TYR A 167 10.42 -12.81 8.34
C TYR A 167 11.63 -13.73 8.27
N ARG A 168 11.56 -14.93 8.85
CA ARG A 168 12.64 -15.93 8.73
C ARG A 168 12.87 -16.32 7.28
N PHE A 169 11.80 -16.54 6.53
CA PHE A 169 11.87 -16.79 5.10
C PHE A 169 12.51 -15.62 4.35
N ARG A 170 12.04 -14.39 4.59
CA ARG A 170 12.60 -13.16 4.00
C ARG A 170 14.10 -12.97 4.30
N MET A 171 14.53 -13.25 5.53
CA MET A 171 15.94 -13.21 5.95
C MET A 171 16.83 -14.25 5.26
N ILE A 172 16.24 -15.31 4.69
CA ILE A 172 16.96 -16.29 3.88
C ILE A 172 17.05 -15.78 2.44
N ILE A 173 15.93 -15.36 1.84
CA ILE A 173 15.89 -15.14 0.40
C ILE A 173 16.37 -13.76 -0.04
N GLU A 174 16.07 -12.69 0.69
CA GLU A 174 16.37 -11.33 0.21
C GLU A 174 17.87 -10.97 0.35
N PRO A 175 18.54 -11.25 1.49
CA PRO A 175 19.98 -11.04 1.59
C PRO A 175 20.76 -11.92 0.60
N ALA A 176 20.30 -13.16 0.37
CA ALA A 176 20.93 -14.06 -0.60
C ALA A 176 20.80 -13.53 -2.02
N ALA A 177 19.64 -12.97 -2.38
CA ALA A 177 19.41 -12.39 -3.71
C ALA A 177 20.44 -11.28 -4.04
N ILE A 178 20.80 -10.44 -3.07
CA ILE A 178 21.80 -9.36 -3.26
C ILE A 178 23.19 -9.92 -3.62
N ILE A 179 23.53 -11.11 -3.14
CA ILE A 179 24.85 -11.73 -3.33
C ILE A 179 24.88 -12.68 -4.53
N GLU A 180 23.75 -12.88 -5.21
CA GLU A 180 23.70 -13.73 -6.41
C GLU A 180 24.73 -13.28 -7.46
N PRO A 181 25.35 -14.23 -8.18
CA PRO A 181 26.21 -13.91 -9.31
C PRO A 181 25.44 -13.09 -10.36
N GLY A 182 26.02 -11.97 -10.79
CA GLY A 182 25.37 -11.09 -11.77
C GLY A 182 24.26 -10.20 -11.20
N TYR A 183 24.15 -10.07 -9.87
CA TYR A 183 23.22 -9.12 -9.26
C TYR A 183 23.44 -7.70 -9.82
N GLU A 184 22.38 -7.12 -10.36
CA GLU A 184 22.34 -5.75 -10.87
C GLU A 184 20.95 -5.16 -10.58
N VAL A 185 20.89 -4.17 -9.69
CA VAL A 185 19.64 -3.50 -9.34
C VAL A 185 19.30 -2.44 -10.40
N ASP A 186 18.01 -2.34 -10.75
CA ASP A 186 17.52 -1.26 -11.59
C ASP A 186 17.60 0.07 -10.82
N LEU A 187 18.56 0.91 -11.17
CA LEU A 187 18.79 2.21 -10.52
C LEU A 187 17.63 3.18 -10.71
N VAL A 188 16.88 3.08 -11.80
CA VAL A 188 15.71 3.94 -12.06
C VAL A 188 14.57 3.58 -11.12
N GLU A 189 14.31 2.28 -10.93
CA GLU A 189 13.32 1.81 -9.95
C GLU A 189 13.79 2.04 -8.51
N LEU A 190 15.09 1.89 -8.23
CA LEU A 190 15.66 2.16 -6.91
C LEU A 190 15.52 3.65 -6.54
N ASP A 191 15.71 4.56 -7.50
CA ASP A 191 15.49 6.00 -7.30
C ASP A 191 14.02 6.34 -7.02
N LYS A 192 13.07 5.62 -7.63
CA LYS A 192 11.64 5.75 -7.26
C LYS A 192 11.43 5.32 -5.82
N CYS A 193 11.98 4.16 -5.41
CA CYS A 193 11.89 3.68 -4.04
C CYS A 193 12.47 4.70 -3.05
N TYR A 194 13.62 5.31 -3.37
CA TYR A 194 14.23 6.39 -2.55
C TYR A 194 13.25 7.53 -2.32
N ARG A 195 12.64 8.05 -3.40
CA ARG A 195 11.71 9.18 -3.28
C ARG A 195 10.47 8.82 -2.46
N GLU A 196 9.96 7.60 -2.57
CA GLU A 196 8.84 7.12 -1.75
C GLU A 196 9.20 7.09 -0.26
N GLN A 197 10.40 6.64 0.11
CA GLN A 197 10.86 6.67 1.51
C GLN A 197 10.99 8.11 2.03
N VAL A 198 11.52 9.02 1.21
CA VAL A 198 11.62 10.45 1.58
C VAL A 198 10.25 11.08 1.77
N GLU A 199 9.28 10.73 0.92
CA GLU A 199 7.91 11.24 1.02
C GLU A 199 7.21 10.75 2.30
N LEU A 200 7.41 9.48 2.66
CA LEU A 200 6.97 8.94 3.95
C LEU A 200 7.54 9.76 5.12
N LEU A 201 8.84 10.03 5.13
CA LEU A 201 9.52 10.83 6.17
C LEU A 201 9.10 12.31 6.18
N SER A 202 8.62 12.83 5.05
CA SER A 202 8.21 14.23 4.86
C SER A 202 6.74 14.49 5.23
N GLY A 203 6.11 13.58 5.97
CA GLY A 203 4.73 13.70 6.46
C GLY A 203 3.78 12.65 5.90
N GLY A 204 4.25 11.73 5.05
CA GLY A 204 3.44 10.61 4.57
C GLY A 204 3.06 9.64 5.69
N ILE A 205 3.96 9.38 6.65
CA ILE A 205 3.71 8.51 7.81
C ILE A 205 2.46 8.93 8.60
N GLU A 206 2.21 10.23 8.71
CA GLU A 206 1.09 10.77 9.46
C GLU A 206 -0.20 10.86 8.64
N LYS A 207 -0.09 10.97 7.31
CA LYS A 207 -1.20 11.39 6.44
C LYS A 207 -1.73 10.29 5.53
N TRP A 208 -0.92 9.30 5.20
CA TRP A 208 -1.28 8.25 4.27
C TRP A 208 -2.14 7.18 4.95
N THR A 209 -2.97 6.54 4.13
CA THR A 209 -3.77 5.38 4.54
C THR A 209 -2.88 4.19 4.87
N ARG A 210 -3.42 3.20 5.59
CA ARG A 210 -2.65 1.98 5.95
C ARG A 210 -2.16 1.22 4.73
N SER A 211 -2.98 1.19 3.68
CA SER A 211 -2.64 0.58 2.40
C SER A 211 -1.50 1.32 1.69
N GLU A 212 -1.55 2.66 1.67
CA GLU A 212 -0.49 3.49 1.10
C GLU A 212 0.82 3.37 1.88
N LEU A 213 0.79 3.29 3.21
CA LEU A 213 1.99 3.14 4.05
C LEU A 213 2.75 1.84 3.81
N PHE A 214 2.04 0.76 3.46
CA PHE A 214 2.67 -0.55 3.23
C PHE A 214 3.35 -0.65 1.85
N ARG A 215 2.84 0.09 0.85
CA ARG A 215 3.25 -0.04 -0.56
C ARG A 215 4.75 0.26 -0.79
N PRO A 216 5.35 1.35 -0.27
CA PRO A 216 6.77 1.65 -0.49
C PRO A 216 7.73 0.58 0.02
N GLY A 217 7.44 -0.04 1.16
CA GLY A 217 8.27 -1.12 1.69
C GLY A 217 8.24 -2.35 0.78
N VAL A 218 7.05 -2.78 0.36
CA VAL A 218 6.88 -3.89 -0.60
C VAL A 218 7.64 -3.60 -1.90
N HIS A 219 7.44 -2.39 -2.45
CA HIS A 219 8.08 -1.98 -3.69
C HIS A 219 9.61 -2.07 -3.58
N LEU A 220 10.20 -1.50 -2.52
CA LEU A 220 11.64 -1.56 -2.32
C LEU A 220 12.17 -3.00 -2.26
N HIS A 221 11.58 -3.86 -1.43
CA HIS A 221 12.07 -5.24 -1.29
C HIS A 221 11.91 -6.06 -2.58
N GLU A 222 10.84 -5.84 -3.35
CA GLU A 222 10.68 -6.45 -4.67
C GLU A 222 11.71 -5.92 -5.69
N THR A 223 12.01 -4.63 -5.69
CA THR A 223 13.06 -4.04 -6.53
C THR A 223 14.44 -4.61 -6.19
N ILE A 224 14.75 -4.74 -4.90
CA ILE A 224 16.00 -5.33 -4.42
C ILE A 224 16.14 -6.77 -4.91
N ILE A 225 15.12 -7.61 -4.67
CA ILE A 225 15.21 -9.03 -5.02
C ILE A 225 15.21 -9.24 -6.54
N ALA A 226 14.51 -8.39 -7.29
CA ALA A 226 14.49 -8.44 -8.76
C ALA A 226 15.88 -8.25 -9.37
N GLY A 227 16.76 -7.49 -8.72
CA GLY A 227 18.13 -7.30 -9.16
C GLY A 227 18.97 -8.58 -9.24
N SER A 228 18.53 -9.68 -8.61
CA SER A 228 19.16 -10.99 -8.76
C SER A 228 18.96 -11.62 -10.14
N GLY A 229 18.00 -11.14 -10.93
CA GLY A 229 17.53 -11.81 -12.16
C GLY A 229 16.83 -13.15 -11.91
N ASN A 230 16.76 -13.62 -10.66
CA ASN A 230 16.18 -14.90 -10.30
C ASN A 230 14.67 -14.74 -10.06
N ARG A 231 13.89 -15.06 -11.09
CA ARG A 231 12.42 -14.95 -11.07
C ARG A 231 11.76 -15.73 -9.94
N LEU A 232 12.33 -16.87 -9.55
CA LEU A 232 11.77 -17.71 -8.47
C LEU A 232 11.87 -17.01 -7.11
N LEU A 233 12.95 -16.27 -6.85
CA LEU A 233 13.10 -15.50 -5.61
C LEU A 233 12.05 -14.39 -5.55
N LEU A 234 11.88 -13.63 -6.64
CA LEU A 234 10.90 -12.56 -6.72
C LEU A 234 9.46 -13.06 -6.54
N ASP A 235 9.10 -14.14 -7.24
CA ASP A 235 7.75 -14.71 -7.16
C ASP A 235 7.45 -15.26 -5.75
N ALA A 236 8.45 -15.87 -5.10
CA ALA A 236 8.32 -16.33 -3.73
C ALA A 236 8.13 -15.16 -2.73
N LEU A 237 8.89 -14.06 -2.88
CA LEU A 237 8.70 -12.87 -2.05
C LEU A 237 7.30 -12.25 -2.25
N ARG A 238 6.83 -12.13 -3.49
CA ARG A 238 5.48 -11.63 -3.81
C ARG A 238 4.40 -12.45 -3.12
N LYS A 239 4.55 -13.78 -3.10
CA LYS A 239 3.60 -14.66 -2.41
C LYS A 239 3.57 -14.38 -0.91
N VAL A 240 4.72 -14.18 -0.28
CA VAL A 240 4.81 -13.83 1.15
C VAL A 240 4.26 -12.43 1.43
N ASN A 241 4.49 -11.46 0.56
CA ASN A 241 3.94 -10.11 0.67
C ASN A 241 2.41 -10.09 0.64
N GLN A 242 1.78 -10.91 -0.23
CA GLN A 242 0.33 -11.09 -0.28
C GLN A 242 -0.20 -11.59 1.07
N LEU A 243 0.41 -12.63 1.63
CA LEU A 243 -0.02 -13.22 2.90
C LEU A 243 0.16 -12.25 4.10
N ARG A 244 1.20 -11.40 4.07
CA ARG A 244 1.51 -10.46 5.17
C ARG A 244 0.57 -9.26 5.25
N ARG A 245 -0.05 -8.88 4.13
CA ARG A 245 -0.76 -7.61 3.98
C ARG A 245 -1.78 -7.35 5.09
N LEU A 246 -2.61 -8.34 5.40
CA LEU A 246 -3.65 -8.20 6.43
C LEU A 246 -3.10 -8.03 7.85
N MET A 247 -1.95 -8.64 8.17
CA MET A 247 -1.31 -8.45 9.47
C MET A 247 -0.72 -7.05 9.60
N GLU A 248 -0.17 -6.51 8.52
CA GLU A 248 0.38 -5.16 8.48
C GLU A 248 -0.71 -4.11 8.67
N TYR A 249 -1.87 -4.35 8.07
CA TYR A 249 -3.07 -3.53 8.25
C TYR A 249 -3.68 -3.62 9.64
N ARG A 250 -3.25 -4.54 10.50
CA ARG A 250 -3.71 -4.63 11.89
C ARG A 250 -2.68 -4.21 12.91
N SER A 251 -1.41 -4.39 12.60
CA SER A 251 -0.31 -4.01 13.48
C SER A 251 -0.52 -2.56 13.92
N LYS A 252 -0.50 -2.31 15.24
CA LYS A 252 -0.64 -0.96 15.79
C LYS A 252 0.37 -0.09 15.04
N LEU A 253 -0.12 0.95 14.37
CA LEU A 253 0.73 1.88 13.63
C LEU A 253 1.62 2.60 14.62
N ASP A 254 2.78 2.01 14.89
CA ASP A 254 3.83 2.67 15.62
C ASP A 254 4.60 3.54 14.65
N ARG A 255 4.23 4.82 14.64
CA ARG A 255 4.83 5.83 13.76
C ARG A 255 6.33 5.95 13.97
N SER A 256 6.82 5.72 15.19
CA SER A 256 8.25 5.74 15.48
C SER A 256 8.99 4.59 14.78
N HIS A 257 8.41 3.40 14.78
CA HIS A 257 8.96 2.25 14.06
C HIS A 257 8.92 2.43 12.54
N MET A 258 7.87 3.06 12.01
CA MET A 258 7.79 3.38 10.57
C MET A 258 8.88 4.36 10.16
N ARG A 259 9.13 5.38 10.98
CA ARG A 259 10.20 6.34 10.71
C ARG A 259 11.56 5.66 10.68
N LEU A 260 11.88 4.86 11.70
CA LEU A 260 13.11 4.07 11.75
C LEU A 260 13.23 3.15 10.53
N GLN A 261 12.15 2.49 10.13
CA GLN A 261 12.16 1.60 8.96
C GLN A 261 12.50 2.36 7.68
N CYS A 262 11.94 3.56 7.49
CA CYS A 262 12.23 4.41 6.32
C CYS A 262 13.69 4.88 6.33
N GLU A 263 14.23 5.26 7.50
CA GLU A 263 15.63 5.65 7.66
C GLU A 263 16.57 4.48 7.35
N GLU A 264 16.27 3.28 7.84
CA GLU A 264 17.01 2.05 7.50
C GLU A 264 16.93 1.75 5.99
N HIS A 265 15.76 1.89 5.36
CA HIS A 265 15.62 1.70 3.91
C HIS A 265 16.47 2.67 3.10
N LEU A 266 16.59 3.94 3.51
CA LEU A 266 17.44 4.91 2.84
C LEU A 266 18.92 4.51 2.89
N VAL A 267 19.39 4.02 4.05
CA VAL A 267 20.75 3.48 4.19
C VAL A 267 20.97 2.30 3.23
N LEU A 268 20.02 1.36 3.18
CA LEU A 268 20.11 0.20 2.29
C LEU A 268 20.15 0.61 0.81
N ILE A 269 19.34 1.59 0.40
CA ILE A 269 19.34 2.13 -0.96
C ILE A 269 20.71 2.73 -1.30
N ASP A 270 21.32 3.48 -0.39
CA ASP A 270 22.62 4.09 -0.63
C ASP A 270 23.74 3.05 -0.75
N LEU A 271 23.71 1.96 0.04
CA LEU A 271 24.63 0.82 -0.11
C LEU A 271 24.51 0.18 -1.49
N LEU A 272 23.27 -0.05 -1.96
CA LEU A 272 23.00 -0.63 -3.27
C LEU A 272 23.44 0.28 -4.43
N ARG A 273 23.23 1.61 -4.32
CA ARG A 273 23.72 2.59 -5.30
C ARG A 273 25.24 2.58 -5.44
N ARG A 274 25.96 2.32 -4.34
CA ARG A 274 27.43 2.20 -4.32
C ARG A 274 27.94 0.81 -4.69
N ASN A 275 27.02 -0.12 -4.99
CA ASN A 275 27.31 -1.52 -5.27
C ASN A 275 28.04 -2.25 -4.11
N GLU A 276 27.82 -1.80 -2.87
CA GLU A 276 28.33 -2.39 -1.63
C GLU A 276 27.46 -3.60 -1.23
N ARG A 277 27.48 -4.66 -2.05
CA ARG A 277 26.53 -5.78 -1.98
C ARG A 277 26.63 -6.58 -0.68
N VAL A 278 27.84 -6.81 -0.16
CA VAL A 278 28.06 -7.60 1.07
C VAL A 278 27.49 -6.87 2.27
N GLU A 279 27.78 -5.57 2.36
CA GLU A 279 27.28 -4.67 3.40
C GLU A 279 25.76 -4.53 3.30
N ALA A 280 25.21 -4.35 2.11
CA ALA A 280 23.77 -4.27 1.87
C ALA A 280 23.05 -5.56 2.30
N SER A 281 23.59 -6.73 1.97
CA SER A 281 23.04 -8.03 2.37
C SER A 281 23.02 -8.20 3.89
N HIS A 282 24.14 -7.89 4.56
CA HIS A 282 24.22 -7.95 6.01
C HIS A 282 23.24 -6.96 6.67
N PHE A 283 23.21 -5.71 6.19
CA PHE A 283 22.31 -4.69 6.69
C PHE A 283 20.84 -5.07 6.54
N LEU A 284 20.45 -5.59 5.37
CA LEU A 284 19.08 -6.04 5.11
C LEU A 284 18.66 -7.16 6.06
N ARG A 285 19.56 -8.10 6.36
CA ARG A 285 19.27 -9.17 7.32
C ARG A 285 18.98 -8.63 8.72
N GLU A 286 19.78 -7.68 9.20
CA GLU A 286 19.57 -7.03 10.50
C GLU A 286 18.29 -6.19 10.53
N HIS A 287 18.01 -5.45 9.46
CA HIS A 287 16.77 -4.71 9.29
C HIS A 287 15.54 -5.63 9.41
N LEU A 288 15.54 -6.76 8.69
CA LEU A 288 14.45 -7.75 8.74
C LEU A 288 14.31 -8.38 10.13
N ASN A 289 15.42 -8.64 10.83
CA ASN A 289 15.40 -9.17 12.19
C ASN A 289 14.86 -8.16 13.21
N GLY A 290 15.23 -6.88 13.06
CA GLY A 290 14.68 -5.77 13.84
C GLY A 290 13.18 -5.63 13.63
N ALA A 291 12.74 -5.64 12.37
CA ALA A 291 11.32 -5.59 12.01
C ALA A 291 10.52 -6.80 12.56
N LYS A 292 11.10 -8.01 12.48
CA LYS A 292 10.53 -9.23 13.10
C LYS A 292 10.30 -9.04 14.60
N THR A 293 11.33 -8.60 15.32
CA THR A 293 11.29 -8.45 16.79
C THR A 293 10.28 -7.39 17.22
N ARG A 294 10.22 -6.25 16.53
CA ARG A 294 9.27 -5.17 16.82
C ARG A 294 7.81 -5.59 16.63
N LYS A 295 7.53 -6.42 15.62
CA LYS A 295 6.15 -6.73 15.21
C LYS A 295 5.62 -8.06 15.75
N ALA A 296 6.48 -9.05 15.96
CA ALA A 296 6.10 -10.37 16.49
C ALA A 296 6.58 -10.62 17.92
N GLY A 297 7.30 -9.68 18.52
CA GLY A 297 8.03 -9.88 19.76
C GLY A 297 9.30 -10.74 19.58
N PRO A 298 10.17 -10.82 20.59
CA PRO A 298 11.36 -11.65 20.55
C PRO A 298 11.01 -13.13 20.35
N ASP A 299 11.97 -13.91 19.84
CA ASP A 299 11.83 -15.36 19.80
C ASP A 299 11.62 -15.85 21.25
N SER A 300 10.60 -16.69 21.49
CA SER A 300 10.40 -17.26 22.81
C SER A 300 11.62 -18.14 23.14
N LYS A 301 12.16 -18.03 24.36
CA LYS A 301 13.23 -18.92 24.85
C LYS A 301 12.67 -20.33 25.08
N ALA A 302 12.28 -21.03 24.02
CA ALA A 302 12.05 -22.47 24.06
C ALA A 302 13.42 -23.17 24.07
N GLY A 303 14.06 -23.25 25.24
CA GLY A 303 15.37 -23.91 25.36
C GLY A 303 16.08 -23.90 26.72
N ALA A 304 15.53 -23.30 27.78
CA ALA A 304 16.19 -23.27 29.10
C ALA A 304 15.61 -24.27 30.12
N LYS A 305 15.06 -25.41 29.65
CA LYS A 305 14.65 -26.54 30.51
C LYS A 305 15.08 -27.89 29.91
N LEU A 306 16.37 -28.05 29.64
CA LEU A 306 17.00 -29.35 29.83
C LEU A 306 17.48 -29.37 31.29
N LYS A 307 16.60 -29.86 32.16
CA LYS A 307 16.97 -30.22 33.54
C LYS A 307 18.12 -31.21 33.44
N ARG A 308 19.23 -30.88 34.11
CA ARG A 308 20.23 -31.88 34.52
C ARG A 308 19.48 -32.95 35.32
N ALA A 309 19.51 -34.17 34.83
CA ALA A 309 19.34 -35.39 35.60
C ALA A 309 20.66 -36.15 35.46
#